data_AF-A0AAU6WHD3-F1
#
_entry.id   AF-A0AAU6WHD3-F1
#
_cell.length_a   1.000
_cell.length_b   1.000
_cell.length_c   1.000
_cell.angle_alpha   90.00
_cell.angle_beta   90.00
_cell.angle_gamma   90.00
#
_symmetry.space_group_name_H-M   'P 1'
#
loop_
_entity.id
_entity.type
_entity.pdbx_description
1 polymer ?
#
loop_
_entity_poly.entity_id
_entity_poly.type
_entity_poly.pdbx_seq_one_letter_code
_entity_poly.pdbx_strand_id
1 'polypeptide(L)'
;MTTQLKQILLLIFLALSAYLLPISTNGAWLVLAPVAAVGSFFAGRYVASALHGIVALVAGALASGVSLLLSAHVSALTFALNISTGVVLFVLLPWWAGRARANTLAFRAQERHHLELQAKLRERARIAEAMHDQLGHDMALLALSTGGLQVSLDKDTEAYSQAVRIRAQADEAVEHLHEIIEVLREPDEQASLVPSDQSVDRLIDQARNRGMQIDYQISGPLLIDATDAETGAVVRQVLQETLTNAAKYAPRQPVSINIDTRHQPVRVRISNPLEGQPIPQRPGASGLRGLREVLERHGGSLSVNHSETSFDVVAEVQRSRPRRESASATSAPKRTSRWLLVLVPVCAVAVMVVGLYVLQLATFRATALSPSDFQQLKPGMTRTEVAQRVQAEGLDQPLPVIDESQQPASGQCRYYAARTGVLEFGSEMFRLCFTDDVLTSADHLYPAP
;
A
#
# COMPACT_ATOMS: atom_id res chain seq x y z
N MET A 1 13.06 20.61 -23.53
CA MET A 1 12.73 21.14 -22.18
C MET A 1 12.83 20.01 -21.16
N THR A 2 13.81 20.07 -20.24
CA THR A 2 14.09 18.99 -19.28
C THR A 2 12.91 18.79 -18.30
N THR A 3 12.75 17.57 -17.78
CA THR A 3 11.73 17.22 -16.77
C THR A 3 11.83 18.12 -15.53
N GLN A 4 13.05 18.48 -15.13
CA GLN A 4 13.32 19.42 -14.04
C GLN A 4 12.77 20.84 -14.34
N LEU A 5 13.03 21.37 -15.53
CA LEU A 5 12.54 22.71 -15.93
C LEU A 5 11.00 22.78 -15.93
N LYS A 6 10.32 21.70 -16.35
CA LYS A 6 8.85 21.60 -16.31
C LYS A 6 8.32 21.63 -14.87
N GLN A 7 8.97 20.92 -13.96
CA GLN A 7 8.57 20.90 -12.54
C GLN A 7 8.77 22.27 -11.88
N ILE A 8 9.87 22.96 -12.16
CA ILE A 8 10.14 24.30 -11.65
C ILE A 8 9.07 25.29 -12.15
N LEU A 9 8.74 25.28 -13.45
CA LEU A 9 7.69 26.16 -13.98
C LEU A 9 6.32 25.89 -13.37
N LEU A 10 5.95 24.62 -13.14
CA LEU A 10 4.70 24.28 -12.47
C LEU A 10 4.65 24.74 -11.00
N LEU A 11 5.78 24.69 -10.29
CA LEU A 11 5.88 25.21 -8.93
C LEU A 11 5.77 26.74 -8.88
N ILE A 12 6.45 27.44 -9.81
CA ILE A 12 6.33 28.89 -9.96
C ILE A 12 4.89 29.28 -10.28
N PHE A 13 4.25 28.57 -11.21
CA PHE A 13 2.85 28.80 -11.56
C PHE A 13 1.92 28.59 -10.36
N LEU A 14 2.14 27.54 -9.57
CA LEU A 14 1.35 27.24 -8.38
C LEU A 14 1.49 28.35 -7.32
N ALA A 15 2.71 28.80 -7.05
CA ALA A 15 2.98 29.90 -6.12
C ALA A 15 2.38 31.23 -6.62
N LEU A 16 2.52 31.53 -7.91
CA LEU A 16 1.98 32.74 -8.54
C LEU A 16 0.44 32.73 -8.50
N SER A 17 -0.19 31.57 -8.72
CA SER A 17 -1.64 31.42 -8.62
C SER A 17 -2.14 31.68 -7.20
N ALA A 18 -1.47 31.09 -6.19
CA ALA A 18 -1.79 31.32 -4.78
C ALA A 18 -1.55 32.78 -4.34
N TYR A 19 -0.64 33.50 -5.01
CA TYR A 19 -0.37 34.91 -4.76
C TYR A 19 -1.37 35.87 -5.43
N LEU A 20 -1.66 35.67 -6.73
CA LEU A 20 -2.45 36.62 -7.53
C LEU A 20 -3.96 36.54 -7.27
N LEU A 21 -4.50 35.34 -7.04
CA LEU A 21 -5.95 35.13 -6.85
C LEU A 21 -6.53 35.93 -5.67
N PRO A 22 -5.89 35.96 -4.49
CA PRO A 22 -6.38 36.73 -3.35
C PRO A 22 -6.41 38.25 -3.56
N ILE A 23 -5.45 38.76 -4.32
CA ILE A 23 -5.24 40.19 -4.54
C ILE A 23 -6.06 40.69 -5.73
N SER A 24 -6.44 39.80 -6.64
CA SER A 24 -7.25 40.13 -7.81
C SER A 24 -8.64 40.61 -7.38
N THR A 25 -8.86 41.92 -7.53
CA THR A 25 -10.17 42.54 -7.51
C THR A 25 -10.63 42.75 -8.95
N ASN A 26 -11.95 42.68 -9.22
CA ASN A 26 -12.59 42.89 -10.54
C ASN A 26 -12.52 41.69 -11.53
N GLY A 27 -12.92 41.93 -12.79
CA GLY A 27 -13.15 40.89 -13.82
C GLY A 27 -11.94 40.02 -14.18
N ALA A 28 -10.72 40.40 -13.80
CA ALA A 28 -9.53 39.55 -13.96
C ALA A 28 -9.66 38.21 -13.24
N TRP A 29 -10.43 38.16 -12.14
CA TRP A 29 -10.70 36.94 -11.38
C TRP A 29 -11.39 35.86 -12.24
N LEU A 30 -12.27 36.25 -13.17
CA LEU A 30 -12.98 35.34 -14.08
C LEU A 30 -12.03 34.58 -15.03
N VAL A 31 -10.87 35.18 -15.34
CA VAL A 31 -9.86 34.56 -16.22
C VAL A 31 -8.81 33.83 -15.40
N LEU A 32 -8.34 34.41 -14.29
CA LEU A 32 -7.28 33.85 -13.46
C LEU A 32 -7.73 32.57 -12.74
N ALA A 33 -8.96 32.50 -12.23
CA ALA A 33 -9.46 31.35 -11.48
C ALA A 33 -9.46 30.03 -12.29
N PRO A 34 -10.03 29.95 -13.51
CA PRO A 34 -9.98 28.70 -14.29
C PRO A 34 -8.56 28.33 -14.73
N VAL A 35 -7.72 29.31 -15.08
CA VAL A 35 -6.32 29.09 -15.47
C VAL A 35 -5.52 28.53 -14.29
N ALA A 36 -5.70 29.10 -13.10
CA ALA A 36 -5.10 28.61 -11.86
C ALA A 36 -5.56 27.19 -11.53
N ALA A 37 -6.84 26.86 -11.70
CA ALA A 37 -7.35 25.51 -11.46
C ALA A 37 -6.71 24.46 -12.37
N VAL A 38 -6.65 24.74 -13.67
CA VAL A 38 -6.04 23.83 -14.64
C VAL A 38 -4.54 23.65 -14.35
N GLY A 39 -3.80 24.75 -14.17
CA GLY A 39 -2.37 24.66 -13.90
C GLY A 39 -2.05 24.03 -12.54
N SER A 40 -2.87 24.29 -11.51
CA SER A 40 -2.74 23.65 -10.19
C SER A 40 -2.98 22.14 -10.27
N PHE A 41 -3.98 21.70 -11.04
CA PHE A 41 -4.20 20.27 -11.31
C PHE A 41 -2.99 19.62 -11.98
N PHE A 42 -2.40 20.26 -12.99
CA PHE A 42 -1.20 19.74 -13.65
C PHE A 42 0.03 19.76 -12.75
N ALA A 43 0.20 20.79 -11.92
CA ALA A 43 1.24 20.85 -10.90
C ALA A 43 1.09 19.68 -9.92
N GLY A 44 -0.13 19.42 -9.45
CA GLY A 44 -0.44 18.26 -8.62
C GLY A 44 -0.14 16.93 -9.31
N ARG A 45 -0.40 16.83 -10.61
CA ARG A 45 -0.19 15.59 -11.37
C ARG A 45 1.28 15.28 -11.65
N TYR A 46 2.09 16.29 -11.97
CA TYR A 46 3.44 16.09 -12.53
C TYR A 46 4.60 16.45 -11.60
N VAL A 47 4.35 17.23 -10.53
CA VAL A 47 5.36 17.47 -9.50
C VAL A 47 5.50 16.22 -8.64
N ALA A 48 6.71 15.64 -8.63
CA ALA A 48 6.97 14.38 -7.95
C ALA A 48 6.78 14.47 -6.43
N SER A 49 7.30 15.54 -5.82
CA SER A 49 7.27 15.76 -4.37
C SER A 49 6.10 16.63 -3.93
N ALA A 50 5.28 16.12 -3.01
CA ALA A 50 4.20 16.88 -2.38
C ALA A 50 4.72 18.05 -1.55
N LEU A 51 5.90 17.91 -0.93
CA LEU A 51 6.48 18.95 -0.08
C LEU A 51 6.76 20.23 -0.87
N HIS A 52 7.33 20.12 -2.07
CA HIS A 52 7.59 21.30 -2.91
C HIS A 52 6.30 22.02 -3.31
N GLY A 53 5.23 21.26 -3.59
CA GLY A 53 3.91 21.85 -3.86
C GLY A 53 3.34 22.58 -2.65
N ILE A 54 3.42 21.97 -1.46
CA ILE A 54 2.97 22.61 -0.20
C ILE A 54 3.78 23.89 0.08
N VAL A 55 5.11 23.83 -0.06
CA VAL A 55 5.98 24.99 0.13
C VAL A 55 5.62 26.11 -0.85
N ALA A 56 5.38 25.80 -2.13
CA ALA A 56 4.96 26.79 -3.12
C ALA A 56 3.60 27.43 -2.78
N LEU A 57 2.62 26.64 -2.32
CA LEU A 57 1.32 27.14 -1.87
C LEU A 57 1.43 28.06 -0.66
N VAL A 58 2.18 27.62 0.37
CA VAL A 58 2.38 28.39 1.59
C VAL A 58 3.14 29.69 1.29
N ALA A 59 4.17 29.64 0.46
CA ALA A 59 4.92 30.83 0.04
C ALA A 59 4.02 31.84 -0.70
N GLY A 60 3.19 31.38 -1.65
CA GLY A 60 2.26 32.25 -2.37
C GLY A 60 1.20 32.86 -1.44
N ALA A 61 0.61 32.06 -0.54
CA ALA A 61 -0.37 32.53 0.43
C ALA A 61 0.23 33.56 1.41
N LEU A 62 1.43 33.31 1.94
CA LEU A 62 2.13 34.26 2.81
C LEU A 62 2.46 35.57 2.08
N ALA A 63 2.97 35.48 0.84
CA ALA A 63 3.24 36.66 0.02
C ALA A 63 1.98 37.51 -0.20
N SER A 64 0.82 36.87 -0.41
CA SER A 64 -0.44 37.58 -0.55
C SER A 64 -0.88 38.28 0.73
N GLY A 65 -0.66 37.66 1.89
CA GLY A 65 -0.94 38.26 3.21
C GLY A 65 -0.05 39.47 3.51
N VAL A 66 1.23 39.41 3.10
CA VAL A 66 2.14 40.57 3.18
C VAL A 66 1.67 41.70 2.28
N SER A 67 1.21 41.40 1.05
CA SER A 67 0.63 42.42 0.16
C SER A 67 -0.65 43.06 0.73
N LEU A 68 -1.48 42.31 1.47
CA LEU A 68 -2.62 42.88 2.18
C LEU A 68 -2.18 43.89 3.25
N LEU A 69 -1.20 43.54 4.08
CA LEU A 69 -0.70 44.42 5.15
C LEU A 69 -0.17 45.76 4.62
N LEU A 70 0.32 45.77 3.38
CA LEU A 70 0.86 46.95 2.69
C LEU A 70 -0.20 47.71 1.88
N SER A 71 -1.39 47.15 1.68
CA SER A 71 -2.43 47.74 0.84
C SER A 71 -3.42 48.59 1.64
N ALA A 72 -3.68 49.81 1.17
CA ALA A 72 -4.71 50.68 1.73
C ALA A 72 -6.10 50.47 1.09
N HIS A 73 -6.18 49.68 0.01
CA HIS A 73 -7.37 49.63 -0.86
C HIS A 73 -8.19 48.35 -0.74
N VAL A 74 -7.67 47.31 -0.07
CA VAL A 74 -8.35 46.02 0.06
C VAL A 74 -8.79 45.84 1.50
N SER A 75 -10.09 45.72 1.73
CA SER A 75 -10.60 45.41 3.06
C SER A 75 -10.13 44.02 3.50
N ALA A 76 -9.82 43.86 4.79
CA ALA A 76 -9.45 42.56 5.35
C ALA A 76 -10.53 41.49 5.10
N LEU A 77 -11.81 41.91 5.10
CA LEU A 77 -12.96 41.07 4.76
C LEU A 77 -12.89 40.55 3.32
N THR A 78 -12.78 41.44 2.32
CA THR A 78 -12.71 41.07 0.89
C THR A 78 -11.52 40.15 0.62
N PHE A 79 -10.36 40.45 1.21
CA PHE A 79 -9.17 39.61 1.08
C PHE A 79 -9.37 38.22 1.69
N ALA A 80 -9.95 38.14 2.89
CA ALA A 80 -10.23 36.86 3.54
C ALA A 80 -11.23 36.02 2.72
N LEU A 81 -12.27 36.64 2.15
CA LEU A 81 -13.20 35.97 1.23
C LEU A 81 -12.45 35.43 -0.02
N ASN A 82 -11.60 36.25 -0.65
CA ASN A 82 -10.87 35.89 -1.86
C ASN A 82 -9.77 34.84 -1.64
N ILE A 83 -9.04 34.89 -0.51
CA ILE A 83 -8.12 33.80 -0.11
C ILE A 83 -8.91 32.51 0.03
N SER A 84 -10.02 32.58 0.76
CA SER A 84 -10.84 31.41 1.10
C SER A 84 -11.33 30.74 -0.17
N THR A 85 -12.06 31.46 -1.01
CA THR A 85 -12.63 30.90 -2.24
C THR A 85 -11.56 30.64 -3.30
N GLY A 86 -10.66 31.59 -3.56
CA GLY A 86 -9.64 31.51 -4.60
C GLY A 86 -8.63 30.39 -4.36
N VAL A 87 -7.96 30.41 -3.20
CA VAL A 87 -6.89 29.44 -2.91
C VAL A 87 -7.46 28.05 -2.67
N VAL A 88 -8.56 27.90 -1.92
CA VAL A 88 -9.09 26.58 -1.63
C VAL A 88 -9.70 25.95 -2.89
N LEU A 89 -10.61 26.65 -3.58
CA LEU A 89 -11.38 26.07 -4.68
C LEU A 89 -10.58 25.97 -5.98
N PHE A 90 -9.73 26.95 -6.28
CA PHE A 90 -9.04 27.03 -7.58
C PHE A 90 -7.55 26.70 -7.52
N VAL A 91 -6.98 26.47 -6.34
CA VAL A 91 -5.56 26.10 -6.23
C VAL A 91 -5.39 24.77 -5.47
N LEU A 92 -5.83 24.72 -4.21
CA LEU A 92 -5.63 23.57 -3.32
C LEU A 92 -6.42 22.34 -3.76
N LEU A 93 -7.73 22.46 -4.01
CA LEU A 93 -8.56 21.32 -4.44
C LEU A 93 -8.12 20.76 -5.81
N PRO A 94 -7.88 21.57 -6.86
CA PRO A 94 -7.38 21.05 -8.14
C PRO A 94 -6.00 20.42 -8.03
N TRP A 95 -5.07 21.04 -7.29
CA TRP A 95 -3.76 20.46 -7.01
C TRP A 95 -3.87 19.11 -6.32
N TRP A 96 -4.72 19.02 -5.30
CA TRP A 96 -4.96 17.77 -4.58
C TRP A 96 -5.59 16.70 -5.47
N ALA A 97 -6.55 17.06 -6.33
CA ALA A 97 -7.13 16.15 -7.32
C ALA A 97 -6.09 15.62 -8.31
N GLY A 98 -5.18 16.49 -8.77
CA GLY A 98 -4.03 16.12 -9.60
C GLY A 98 -3.12 15.09 -8.92
N ARG A 99 -2.79 15.32 -7.64
CA ARG A 99 -1.99 14.39 -6.81
C ARG A 99 -2.70 13.07 -6.59
N ALA A 100 -3.97 13.08 -6.23
CA ALA A 100 -4.77 11.87 -6.03
C ALA A 100 -4.83 11.03 -7.32
N ARG A 101 -4.95 11.69 -8.48
CA ARG A 101 -4.92 11.04 -9.79
C ARG A 101 -3.56 10.42 -10.09
N ALA A 102 -2.45 11.12 -9.80
CA ALA A 102 -1.10 10.60 -9.98
C ALA A 102 -0.85 9.36 -9.11
N ASN A 103 -1.21 9.43 -7.82
CA ASN A 103 -1.08 8.31 -6.88
C ASN A 103 -1.91 7.09 -7.31
N THR A 104 -3.14 7.31 -7.80
CA THR A 104 -4.01 6.22 -8.28
C THR A 104 -3.41 5.53 -9.51
N LEU A 105 -2.83 6.29 -10.44
CA LEU A 105 -2.17 5.73 -11.62
C LEU A 105 -0.91 4.94 -11.27
N ALA A 106 -0.10 5.46 -10.34
CA ALA A 106 1.08 4.75 -9.84
C ALA A 106 0.71 3.42 -9.17
N PHE A 107 -0.33 3.42 -8.32
CA PHE A 107 -0.82 2.21 -7.67
C PHE A 107 -1.31 1.17 -8.69
N ARG A 108 -2.11 1.59 -9.68
CA ARG A 108 -2.59 0.68 -10.73
C ARG A 108 -1.45 0.12 -11.59
N ALA A 109 -0.42 0.90 -11.87
CA ALA A 109 0.75 0.43 -12.62
C ALA A 109 1.51 -0.64 -11.83
N GLN A 110 1.69 -0.41 -10.52
CA GLN A 110 2.34 -1.38 -9.64
C GLN A 110 1.52 -2.67 -9.51
N GLU A 111 0.20 -2.56 -9.33
CA GLU A 111 -0.71 -3.71 -9.27
C GLU A 111 -0.67 -4.55 -10.56
N ARG A 112 -0.70 -3.92 -11.74
CA ARG A 112 -0.55 -4.62 -13.03
C ARG A 112 0.77 -5.36 -13.12
N HIS A 113 1.87 -4.72 -12.71
CA HIS A 113 3.18 -5.35 -12.75
C HIS A 113 3.26 -6.59 -11.84
N HIS A 114 2.66 -6.53 -10.64
CA HIS A 114 2.56 -7.68 -9.75
C HIS A 114 1.71 -8.80 -10.35
N LEU A 115 0.56 -8.49 -10.95
CA LEU A 115 -0.30 -9.48 -11.61
C LEU A 115 0.40 -10.13 -12.81
N GLU A 116 1.13 -9.36 -13.62
CA GLU A 116 1.92 -9.87 -14.74
C GLU A 116 3.03 -10.81 -14.27
N LEU A 117 3.74 -10.46 -13.19
CA LEU A 117 4.77 -11.32 -12.62
C LEU A 117 4.17 -12.63 -12.10
N GLN A 118 3.07 -12.56 -11.36
CA GLN A 118 2.36 -13.76 -10.88
C GLN A 118 1.83 -14.63 -12.02
N ALA A 119 1.29 -14.02 -13.09
CA ALA A 119 0.83 -14.77 -14.24
C ALA A 119 1.98 -15.52 -14.94
N LYS A 120 3.15 -14.86 -15.09
CA LYS A 120 4.36 -15.50 -15.62
C LYS A 120 4.86 -16.66 -14.75
N LEU A 121 4.83 -16.50 -13.44
CA LEU A 121 5.22 -17.56 -12.51
C LEU A 121 4.26 -18.75 -12.56
N ARG A 122 2.94 -18.50 -12.54
CA ARG A 122 1.93 -19.57 -12.67
C ARG A 122 2.06 -20.32 -13.99
N GLU A 123 2.34 -19.62 -15.08
CA GLU A 123 2.52 -20.27 -16.37
C GLU A 123 3.79 -21.13 -16.40
N ARG A 124 4.90 -20.65 -15.81
CA ARG A 124 6.10 -21.47 -15.66
C ARG A 124 5.87 -22.72 -14.81
N ALA A 125 5.16 -22.60 -13.69
CA ALA A 125 4.81 -23.75 -12.85
C ALA A 125 3.93 -24.75 -13.60
N ARG A 126 2.90 -24.28 -14.32
CA ARG A 126 2.06 -25.12 -15.17
C ARG A 126 2.87 -25.86 -16.24
N ILE A 127 3.80 -25.16 -16.92
CA ILE A 127 4.66 -25.79 -17.93
C ILE A 127 5.52 -26.87 -17.27
N ALA A 128 6.13 -26.60 -16.12
CA ALA A 128 6.95 -27.58 -15.41
C ALA A 128 6.14 -28.83 -15.01
N GLU A 129 4.91 -28.65 -14.52
CA GLU A 129 4.00 -29.75 -14.16
C GLU A 129 3.58 -30.57 -15.39
N ALA A 130 3.15 -29.91 -16.47
CA ALA A 130 2.79 -30.59 -17.71
C ALA A 130 3.98 -31.33 -18.36
N MET A 131 5.18 -30.76 -18.29
CA MET A 131 6.41 -31.43 -18.73
C MET A 131 6.72 -32.64 -17.86
N HIS A 132 6.58 -32.54 -16.53
CA HIS A 132 6.78 -33.67 -15.62
C HIS A 132 5.82 -34.83 -15.91
N ASP A 133 4.54 -34.54 -16.07
CA ASP A 133 3.53 -35.57 -16.31
C ASP A 133 3.75 -36.29 -17.64
N GLN A 134 3.99 -35.55 -18.72
CA GLN A 134 4.15 -36.16 -20.04
C GLN A 134 5.50 -36.85 -20.21
N LEU A 135 6.61 -36.17 -19.93
CA LEU A 135 7.94 -36.78 -20.06
C LEU A 135 8.19 -37.86 -19.02
N GLY A 136 7.73 -37.67 -17.78
CA GLY A 136 7.84 -38.67 -16.73
C GLY A 136 7.07 -39.95 -17.09
N HIS A 137 5.85 -39.81 -17.62
CA HIS A 137 5.07 -40.96 -18.09
C HIS A 137 5.74 -41.68 -19.27
N ASP A 138 6.16 -40.95 -20.31
CA ASP A 138 6.78 -41.52 -21.50
C ASP A 138 8.09 -42.26 -21.16
N MET A 139 8.91 -41.69 -20.27
CA MET A 139 10.15 -42.33 -19.81
C MET A 139 9.87 -43.55 -18.92
N ALA A 140 8.86 -43.50 -18.05
CA ALA A 140 8.47 -44.66 -17.24
C ALA A 140 7.99 -45.83 -18.12
N LEU A 141 7.24 -45.53 -19.18
CA LEU A 141 6.75 -46.53 -20.14
C LEU A 141 7.89 -47.13 -20.97
N LEU A 142 8.88 -46.30 -21.34
CA LEU A 142 10.11 -46.76 -22.00
C LEU A 142 10.96 -47.65 -21.08
N ALA A 143 11.13 -47.27 -19.81
CA ALA A 143 11.83 -48.07 -18.81
C ALA A 143 11.12 -49.41 -18.53
N LEU A 144 9.79 -49.41 -18.50
CA LEU A 144 8.98 -50.63 -18.36
C LEU A 144 9.13 -51.55 -19.58
N SER A 145 9.00 -51.01 -20.79
CA SER A 145 9.09 -51.77 -22.05
C SER A 145 10.47 -52.40 -22.24
N THR A 146 11.54 -51.65 -21.92
CA THR A 146 12.92 -52.15 -21.95
C THR A 146 13.20 -53.17 -20.84
N GLY A 147 12.57 -53.02 -19.67
CA GLY A 147 12.59 -54.04 -18.62
C GLY A 147 11.96 -55.37 -19.06
N GLY A 148 10.83 -55.32 -19.76
CA GLY A 148 10.19 -56.51 -20.34
C GLY A 148 11.07 -57.22 -21.37
N LEU A 149 11.78 -56.46 -22.20
CA LEU A 149 12.79 -56.99 -23.13
C LEU A 149 13.95 -57.68 -22.39
N GLN A 150 14.46 -57.10 -21.31
CA GLN A 150 15.55 -57.70 -20.51
C GLN A 150 15.15 -59.04 -19.86
N VAL A 151 13.88 -59.20 -19.49
CA VAL A 151 13.36 -60.46 -18.92
C VAL A 151 13.22 -61.55 -19.99
N SER A 152 13.00 -61.16 -21.24
CA SER A 152 12.69 -62.06 -22.36
C SER A 152 13.92 -62.48 -23.17
N LEU A 153 15.05 -61.77 -23.03
CA LEU A 153 16.27 -61.95 -23.80
C LEU A 153 17.37 -62.65 -22.99
N ASP A 154 18.18 -63.48 -23.65
CA ASP A 154 19.36 -64.09 -23.02
C ASP A 154 20.44 -63.03 -22.76
N LYS A 155 21.09 -63.12 -21.59
CA LYS A 155 22.05 -62.11 -21.10
C LYS A 155 23.26 -61.90 -22.02
N ASP A 156 23.62 -62.90 -22.79
CA ASP A 156 24.80 -62.88 -23.67
C ASP A 156 24.49 -62.28 -25.05
N THR A 157 23.23 -61.95 -25.33
CA THR A 157 22.84 -61.35 -26.62
C THR A 157 23.11 -59.86 -26.66
N GLU A 158 23.50 -59.37 -27.84
CA GLU A 158 23.69 -57.95 -28.05
C GLU A 158 22.40 -57.16 -27.74
N ALA A 159 21.23 -57.72 -28.08
CA ALA A 159 19.92 -57.14 -27.77
C ALA A 159 19.68 -56.90 -26.26
N TYR A 160 20.10 -57.82 -25.39
CA TYR A 160 20.03 -57.62 -23.93
C TYR A 160 20.89 -56.43 -23.50
N SER A 161 22.13 -56.35 -24.01
CA SER A 161 23.03 -55.21 -23.74
C SER A 161 22.46 -53.88 -24.21
N GLN A 162 21.74 -53.85 -25.34
CA GLN A 162 21.07 -52.64 -25.84
C GLN A 162 19.91 -52.24 -24.93
N ALA A 163 19.07 -53.20 -24.51
CA ALA A 163 17.96 -52.95 -23.60
C ALA A 163 18.41 -52.41 -22.24
N VAL A 164 19.58 -52.85 -21.73
CA VAL A 164 20.20 -52.30 -20.51
C VAL A 164 20.63 -50.84 -20.71
N ARG A 165 21.26 -50.51 -21.85
CA ARG A 165 21.67 -49.12 -22.14
C ARG A 165 20.47 -48.18 -22.30
N ILE A 166 19.42 -48.59 -23.02
CA ILE A 166 18.23 -47.73 -23.23
C ILE A 166 17.53 -47.46 -21.89
N ARG A 167 17.43 -48.47 -21.01
CA ARG A 167 16.87 -48.26 -19.68
C ARG A 167 17.70 -47.30 -18.84
N ALA A 168 19.02 -47.46 -18.84
CA ALA A 168 19.92 -46.53 -18.14
C ALA A 168 19.78 -45.09 -18.66
N GLN A 169 19.63 -44.91 -19.98
CA GLN A 169 19.41 -43.60 -20.61
C GLN A 169 18.04 -43.00 -20.24
N ALA A 170 16.99 -43.82 -20.15
CA ALA A 170 15.67 -43.37 -19.72
C ALA A 170 15.69 -42.92 -18.25
N ASP A 171 16.36 -43.68 -17.37
CA ASP A 171 16.53 -43.33 -15.96
C ASP A 171 17.33 -42.01 -15.80
N GLU A 172 18.40 -41.84 -16.58
CA GLU A 172 19.23 -40.62 -16.60
C GLU A 172 18.44 -39.40 -17.12
N ALA A 173 17.60 -39.58 -18.14
CA ALA A 173 16.74 -38.51 -18.66
C ALA A 173 15.71 -38.02 -17.64
N VAL A 174 15.15 -38.93 -16.83
CA VAL A 174 14.24 -38.56 -15.72
C VAL A 174 14.98 -37.78 -14.64
N GLU A 175 16.22 -38.16 -14.34
CA GLU A 175 17.05 -37.47 -13.34
C GLU A 175 17.40 -36.05 -13.79
N HIS A 176 17.80 -35.86 -15.06
CA HIS A 176 18.01 -34.53 -15.64
C HIS A 176 16.73 -33.68 -15.68
N LEU A 177 15.56 -34.29 -15.93
CA LEU A 177 14.28 -33.58 -15.89
C LEU A 177 13.97 -33.06 -14.49
N HIS A 178 14.22 -33.88 -13.45
CA HIS A 178 14.04 -33.45 -12.06
C HIS A 178 14.97 -32.29 -11.69
N GLU A 179 16.24 -32.34 -12.11
CA GLU A 179 17.20 -31.25 -11.86
C GLU A 179 16.77 -29.93 -12.51
N ILE A 180 16.27 -29.98 -13.75
CA ILE A 180 15.75 -28.79 -14.45
C ILE A 180 14.50 -28.23 -13.76
N ILE A 181 13.58 -29.08 -13.32
CA ILE A 181 12.36 -28.65 -12.62
C ILE A 181 12.69 -28.07 -11.24
N GLU A 182 13.67 -28.63 -10.54
CA GLU A 182 14.11 -28.15 -9.23
C GLU A 182 14.71 -26.74 -9.32
N VAL A 183 15.49 -26.45 -10.38
CA VAL A 183 16.00 -25.10 -10.67
C VAL A 183 14.90 -24.12 -11.08
N LEU A 184 13.81 -24.61 -11.70
CA LEU A 184 12.69 -23.78 -12.15
C LEU A 184 11.65 -23.50 -11.06
N ARG A 185 11.64 -24.28 -9.97
CA ARG A 185 10.77 -24.05 -8.81
C ARG A 185 11.42 -23.04 -7.85
N GLU A 186 10.67 -22.00 -7.50
CA GLU A 186 11.09 -21.09 -6.44
C GLU A 186 11.07 -21.83 -5.09
N PRO A 187 12.05 -21.58 -4.19
CA PRO A 187 12.21 -22.31 -2.94
C PRO A 187 11.03 -22.22 -1.95
N ASP A 188 10.07 -21.31 -2.19
CA ASP A 188 8.86 -21.13 -1.37
C ASP A 188 7.75 -22.17 -1.67
N GLU A 189 7.72 -22.77 -2.87
CA GLU A 189 6.72 -23.81 -3.21
C GLU A 189 7.08 -25.20 -2.65
N GLN A 190 8.36 -25.44 -2.35
CA GLN A 190 8.85 -26.71 -1.79
C GLN A 190 8.26 -27.00 -0.39
N ALA A 191 7.81 -25.97 0.33
CA ALA A 191 7.20 -26.10 1.65
C ALA A 191 5.69 -26.46 1.62
N SER A 192 5.02 -26.41 0.46
CA SER A 192 3.55 -26.51 0.36
C SER A 192 3.00 -27.84 -0.18
N LEU A 193 3.82 -28.82 -0.55
CA LEU A 193 3.35 -30.03 -1.25
C LEU A 193 3.49 -31.36 -0.49
N VAL A 194 3.73 -31.35 0.83
CA VAL A 194 3.53 -32.57 1.63
C VAL A 194 2.08 -32.59 2.11
N PRO A 195 1.22 -33.54 1.69
CA PRO A 195 -0.11 -33.69 2.27
C PRO A 195 0.03 -33.75 3.78
N SER A 196 -0.62 -32.82 4.48
CA SER A 196 -0.51 -32.63 5.93
C SER A 196 -1.15 -33.77 6.74
N ASP A 197 -1.50 -34.90 6.09
CA ASP A 197 -2.26 -36.01 6.67
C ASP A 197 -1.45 -37.32 6.85
N GLN A 198 -0.23 -37.42 6.32
CA GLN A 198 0.58 -38.62 6.49
C GLN A 198 1.42 -38.54 7.76
N SER A 199 1.13 -39.39 8.74
CA SER A 199 1.99 -39.55 9.92
C SER A 199 3.28 -40.31 9.57
N VAL A 200 4.32 -40.12 10.38
CA VAL A 200 5.57 -40.88 10.26
C VAL A 200 5.31 -42.39 10.32
N ASP A 201 4.40 -42.83 11.20
CA ASP A 201 4.02 -44.23 11.34
C ASP A 201 3.46 -44.80 10.02
N ARG A 202 2.60 -44.04 9.34
CA ARG A 202 2.03 -44.47 8.04
C ARG A 202 3.10 -44.62 6.96
N LEU A 203 4.11 -43.74 6.91
CA LEU A 203 5.22 -43.86 5.96
C LEU A 203 6.03 -45.13 6.20
N ILE A 204 6.27 -45.48 7.47
CA ILE A 204 7.00 -46.68 7.85
C ILE A 204 6.19 -47.93 7.54
N ASP A 205 4.90 -47.94 7.84
CA ASP A 205 4.00 -49.04 7.53
C ASP A 205 3.90 -49.29 6.01
N GLN A 206 3.83 -48.22 5.20
CA GLN A 206 3.88 -48.35 3.75
C GLN A 206 5.20 -48.97 3.26
N ALA A 207 6.33 -48.56 3.81
CA ALA A 207 7.63 -49.12 3.45
C ALA A 207 7.76 -50.59 3.86
N ARG A 208 7.23 -50.98 5.03
CA ARG A 208 7.13 -52.39 5.47
C ARG A 208 6.23 -53.22 4.55
N ASN A 209 5.08 -52.69 4.16
CA ASN A 209 4.17 -53.35 3.22
C ASN A 209 4.78 -53.56 1.83
N ARG A 210 5.80 -52.76 1.46
CA ARG A 210 6.61 -52.93 0.25
C ARG A 210 7.76 -53.93 0.42
N GLY A 211 7.85 -54.61 1.56
CA GLY A 211 8.82 -55.68 1.84
C GLY A 211 10.12 -55.22 2.50
N MET A 212 10.23 -53.97 2.96
CA MET A 212 11.41 -53.51 3.71
C MET A 212 11.39 -54.02 5.15
N GLN A 213 12.54 -54.47 5.66
CA GLN A 213 12.72 -54.80 7.07
C GLN A 213 13.14 -53.52 7.81
N ILE A 214 12.25 -52.94 8.63
CA ILE A 214 12.48 -51.66 9.29
C ILE A 214 12.35 -51.81 10.81
N ASP A 215 13.45 -51.55 11.52
CA ASP A 215 13.47 -51.34 12.97
C ASP A 215 13.29 -49.85 13.26
N TYR A 216 12.30 -49.50 14.07
CA TYR A 216 11.85 -48.12 14.27
C TYR A 216 11.66 -47.79 15.75
N GLN A 217 12.32 -46.74 16.21
CA GLN A 217 12.19 -46.24 17.57
C GLN A 217 12.08 -44.71 17.60
N ILE A 218 11.09 -44.20 18.35
CA ILE A 218 10.99 -42.77 18.70
C ILE A 218 11.32 -42.61 20.18
N SER A 219 12.24 -41.69 20.48
CA SER A 219 12.49 -41.22 21.84
C SER A 219 11.91 -39.82 22.01
N GLY A 220 10.90 -39.65 22.87
CA GLY A 220 10.27 -38.35 23.19
C GLY A 220 8.86 -38.16 22.59
N PRO A 221 8.23 -36.98 22.79
CA PRO A 221 6.85 -36.72 22.39
C PRO A 221 6.71 -36.57 20.86
N LEU A 222 5.57 -37.05 20.31
CA LEU A 222 5.29 -36.94 18.88
C LEU A 222 5.11 -35.47 18.44
N LEU A 223 5.62 -35.14 17.24
CA LEU A 223 5.53 -33.82 16.60
C LEU A 223 4.11 -33.55 16.03
N ILE A 224 3.08 -33.55 16.88
CA ILE A 224 1.65 -33.49 16.47
C ILE A 224 1.07 -32.07 16.52
N ASP A 225 1.70 -31.13 17.24
CA ASP A 225 1.16 -29.79 17.41
C ASP A 225 1.43 -28.87 16.21
N ALA A 226 0.55 -27.88 15.99
CA ALA A 226 0.68 -26.91 14.89
C ALA A 226 2.01 -26.13 14.90
N THR A 227 2.63 -25.98 16.08
CA THR A 227 3.97 -25.38 16.24
C THR A 227 5.10 -26.26 15.71
N ASP A 228 4.88 -27.57 15.60
CA ASP A 228 5.86 -28.56 15.14
C ASP A 228 5.54 -29.11 13.74
N ALA A 229 4.51 -28.59 13.06
CA ALA A 229 4.05 -29.09 11.75
C ALA A 229 5.11 -28.95 10.65
N GLU A 230 5.83 -27.82 10.62
CA GLU A 230 6.96 -27.59 9.69
C GLU A 230 8.11 -28.59 9.98
N THR A 231 8.49 -28.74 11.24
CA THR A 231 9.50 -29.72 11.67
C THR A 231 9.09 -31.14 11.31
N GLY A 232 7.82 -31.49 11.50
CA GLY A 232 7.25 -32.76 11.09
C GLY A 232 7.29 -32.98 9.58
N ALA A 233 7.05 -31.96 8.77
CA ALA A 233 7.16 -32.05 7.31
C ALA A 233 8.60 -32.33 6.86
N VAL A 234 9.58 -31.63 7.44
CA VAL A 234 11.01 -31.86 7.13
C VAL A 234 11.44 -33.26 7.55
N VAL A 235 11.03 -33.74 8.74
CA VAL A 235 11.31 -35.12 9.19
C VAL A 235 10.71 -36.16 8.23
N ARG A 236 9.48 -35.95 7.76
CA ARG A 236 8.85 -36.85 6.77
C ARG A 236 9.59 -36.86 5.45
N GLN A 237 10.05 -35.71 4.97
CA GLN A 237 10.83 -35.61 3.74
C GLN A 237 12.17 -36.36 3.86
N VAL A 238 12.88 -36.20 4.99
CA VAL A 238 14.11 -36.96 5.29
C VAL A 238 13.85 -38.46 5.27
N LEU A 239 12.77 -38.92 5.92
CA LEU A 239 12.40 -40.34 5.95
C LEU A 239 12.06 -40.87 4.56
N GLN A 240 11.22 -40.15 3.81
CA GLN A 240 10.77 -40.60 2.48
C GLN A 240 11.93 -40.75 1.51
N GLU A 241 12.80 -39.75 1.44
CA GLU A 241 13.96 -39.77 0.55
C GLU A 241 14.98 -40.82 0.99
N THR A 242 15.25 -40.95 2.29
CA THR A 242 16.22 -41.95 2.78
C THR A 242 15.70 -43.38 2.65
N LEU A 243 14.40 -43.63 2.87
CA LEU A 243 13.78 -44.94 2.64
C LEU A 243 13.75 -45.30 1.15
N THR A 244 13.51 -44.32 0.28
CA THR A 244 13.59 -44.51 -1.17
C THR A 244 15.01 -44.91 -1.59
N ASN A 245 16.02 -44.23 -1.04
CA ASN A 245 17.43 -44.56 -1.27
C ASN A 245 17.79 -45.95 -0.73
N ALA A 246 17.33 -46.32 0.47
CA ALA A 246 17.55 -47.67 1.02
C ALA A 246 16.90 -48.77 0.14
N ALA A 247 15.68 -48.55 -0.33
CA ALA A 247 14.99 -49.48 -1.24
C ALA A 247 15.72 -49.64 -2.59
N LYS A 248 16.29 -48.55 -3.10
CA LYS A 248 17.01 -48.52 -4.39
C LYS A 248 18.40 -49.15 -4.30
N TYR A 249 19.15 -48.86 -3.24
CA TYR A 249 20.59 -49.17 -3.17
C TYR A 249 20.94 -50.31 -2.20
N ALA A 250 20.07 -50.65 -1.25
CA ALA A 250 20.28 -51.75 -0.30
C ALA A 250 19.03 -52.65 -0.19
N PRO A 251 18.55 -53.19 -1.32
CA PRO A 251 17.35 -54.04 -1.31
C PRO A 251 17.57 -55.26 -0.42
N ARG A 252 16.58 -55.56 0.44
CA ARG A 252 16.55 -56.67 1.43
C ARG A 252 17.45 -56.49 2.66
N GLN A 253 18.16 -55.37 2.80
CA GLN A 253 18.89 -55.07 4.03
C GLN A 253 17.95 -54.48 5.10
N PRO A 254 18.19 -54.78 6.40
CA PRO A 254 17.43 -54.15 7.48
C PRO A 254 17.78 -52.66 7.60
N VAL A 255 16.77 -51.82 7.77
CA VAL A 255 16.92 -50.38 7.99
C VAL A 255 16.58 -50.06 9.44
N SER A 256 17.52 -49.47 10.17
CA SER A 256 17.32 -48.97 11.54
C SER A 256 17.02 -47.48 11.51
N ILE A 257 15.90 -47.06 12.11
CA ILE A 257 15.45 -45.67 12.20
C ILE A 257 15.31 -45.29 13.68
N ASN A 258 16.04 -44.26 14.10
CA ASN A 258 15.94 -43.68 15.43
C ASN A 258 15.63 -42.18 15.35
N ILE A 259 14.51 -41.76 15.95
CA ILE A 259 14.10 -40.36 16.02
C ILE A 259 14.14 -39.91 17.48
N ASP A 260 15.07 -39.02 17.83
CA ASP A 260 15.16 -38.41 19.16
C ASP A 260 14.59 -36.98 19.14
N THR A 261 13.49 -36.79 19.86
CA THR A 261 12.77 -35.52 20.02
C THR A 261 12.87 -34.95 21.44
N ARG A 262 13.63 -35.61 22.33
CA ARG A 262 13.75 -35.19 23.75
C ARG A 262 14.52 -33.89 23.92
N HIS A 263 15.45 -33.63 23.01
CA HIS A 263 16.32 -32.46 23.01
C HIS A 263 16.26 -31.76 21.64
N GLN A 264 16.72 -30.51 21.59
CA GLN A 264 16.95 -29.79 20.33
C GLN A 264 18.43 -29.83 19.97
N PRO A 265 18.79 -30.00 18.67
CA PRO A 265 17.90 -30.26 17.53
C PRO A 265 17.26 -31.66 17.57
N VAL A 266 16.11 -31.84 16.90
CA VAL A 266 15.51 -33.17 16.68
C VAL A 266 16.46 -33.99 15.82
N ARG A 267 16.89 -35.15 16.30
CA ARG A 267 17.87 -35.97 15.60
C ARG A 267 17.20 -37.20 14.98
N VAL A 268 17.31 -37.32 13.66
CA VAL A 268 16.84 -38.48 12.91
C VAL A 268 18.07 -39.23 12.41
N ARG A 269 18.27 -40.47 12.86
CA ARG A 269 19.32 -41.36 12.38
C ARG A 269 18.70 -42.54 11.64
N ILE A 270 19.15 -42.76 10.40
CA ILE A 270 18.71 -43.86 9.55
C ILE A 270 19.95 -44.61 9.10
N SER A 271 19.98 -45.93 9.27
CA SER A 271 21.14 -46.77 8.97
C SER A 271 20.73 -48.05 8.26
N ASN A 272 21.54 -48.51 7.31
CA ASN A 272 21.41 -49.85 6.74
C ASN A 272 22.81 -50.46 6.53
N PRO A 273 22.97 -51.79 6.66
CA PRO A 273 24.23 -52.44 6.36
C PRO A 273 24.53 -52.40 4.85
N LEU A 274 25.83 -52.44 4.54
CA LEU A 274 26.36 -52.52 3.17
C LEU A 274 26.97 -53.91 2.96
N GLU A 275 26.54 -54.65 1.93
CA GLU A 275 27.04 -55.99 1.59
C GLU A 275 28.38 -55.95 0.82
N GLY A 276 29.33 -55.08 1.23
CA GLY A 276 30.68 -55.03 0.65
C GLY A 276 30.76 -54.75 -0.87
N GLN A 277 29.65 -54.44 -1.52
CA GLN A 277 29.64 -54.04 -2.93
C GLN A 277 29.95 -52.55 -3.02
N PRO A 278 30.96 -52.14 -3.81
CA PRO A 278 31.20 -50.73 -4.06
C PRO A 278 29.97 -50.16 -4.78
N ILE A 279 29.23 -49.29 -4.09
CA ILE A 279 28.17 -48.51 -4.72
C ILE A 279 28.86 -47.67 -5.80
N PRO A 280 28.45 -47.76 -7.08
CA PRO A 280 29.07 -46.95 -8.12
C PRO A 280 28.93 -45.48 -7.72
N GLN A 281 30.05 -44.74 -7.64
CA GLN A 281 30.03 -43.29 -7.53
C GLN A 281 29.42 -42.72 -8.81
N ARG A 282 28.10 -42.63 -8.87
CA ARG A 282 27.43 -41.89 -9.93
C ARG A 282 27.39 -40.42 -9.54
N PRO A 283 27.83 -39.50 -10.41
CA PRO A 283 27.60 -38.08 -10.21
C PRO A 283 26.11 -37.83 -10.41
N GLY A 284 25.36 -37.67 -9.32
CA GLY A 284 23.90 -37.52 -9.39
C GLY A 284 23.15 -37.70 -8.07
N ALA A 285 23.78 -37.50 -6.91
CA ALA A 285 23.10 -37.57 -5.61
C ALA A 285 22.19 -36.34 -5.37
N SER A 286 21.25 -36.07 -6.27
CA SER A 286 20.33 -34.92 -6.20
C SER A 286 19.49 -34.97 -4.93
N GLY A 287 18.97 -36.14 -4.56
CA GLY A 287 18.12 -36.33 -3.39
C GLY A 287 18.77 -35.96 -2.04
N LEU A 288 20.02 -36.40 -1.80
CA LEU A 288 20.75 -36.06 -0.56
C LEU A 288 21.25 -34.60 -0.56
N ARG A 289 21.53 -34.03 -1.74
CA ARG A 289 21.86 -32.61 -1.88
C ARG A 289 20.63 -31.73 -1.58
N GLY A 290 19.48 -32.03 -2.18
CA GLY A 290 18.22 -31.34 -1.92
C GLY A 290 17.80 -31.44 -0.45
N LEU A 291 17.94 -32.62 0.19
CA LEU A 291 17.72 -32.75 1.62
C LEU A 291 18.64 -31.87 2.47
N ARG A 292 19.93 -31.76 2.11
CA ARG A 292 20.87 -30.89 2.82
C ARG A 292 20.44 -29.43 2.72
N GLU A 293 20.08 -28.97 1.52
CA GLU A 293 19.61 -27.60 1.30
C GLU A 293 18.31 -27.28 2.06
N VAL A 294 17.36 -28.22 2.09
CA VAL A 294 16.12 -28.11 2.88
C VAL A 294 16.43 -28.03 4.38
N LEU A 295 17.32 -28.88 4.89
CA LEU A 295 17.69 -28.88 6.31
C LEU A 295 18.44 -27.59 6.71
N GLU A 296 19.41 -27.15 5.91
CA GLU A 296 20.15 -25.91 6.13
C GLU A 296 19.22 -24.68 6.16
N ARG A 297 18.20 -24.64 5.28
CA ARG A 297 17.18 -23.58 5.26
C ARG A 297 16.37 -23.51 6.55
N HIS A 298 16.18 -24.64 7.23
CA HIS A 298 15.51 -24.74 8.52
C HIS A 298 16.49 -24.70 9.71
N GLY A 299 17.75 -24.29 9.49
CA GLY A 299 18.79 -24.19 10.53
C GLY A 299 19.30 -25.54 11.05
N GLY A 300 18.94 -26.62 10.34
CA GLY A 300 19.37 -27.98 10.59
C GLY A 300 20.64 -28.37 9.82
N SER A 301 21.01 -29.64 9.91
CA SER A 301 22.17 -30.19 9.17
C SER A 301 21.94 -31.63 8.74
N LEU A 302 22.67 -32.06 7.70
CA LEU A 302 22.67 -33.44 7.20
C LEU A 302 24.10 -33.98 7.15
N SER A 303 24.37 -35.01 7.96
CA SER A 303 25.60 -35.79 7.92
C SER A 303 25.31 -37.15 7.29
N VAL A 304 26.12 -37.52 6.31
CA VAL A 304 26.07 -38.84 5.67
C VAL A 304 27.42 -39.49 5.89
N ASN A 305 27.42 -40.64 6.57
CA ASN A 305 28.61 -41.42 6.85
C ASN A 305 28.52 -42.75 6.10
N HIS A 306 29.63 -43.12 5.47
CA HIS A 306 29.77 -44.39 4.79
C HIS A 306 30.91 -45.13 5.47
N SER A 307 30.60 -46.25 6.12
CA SER A 307 31.61 -47.19 6.60
C SER A 307 31.70 -48.39 5.64
N GLU A 308 32.69 -49.26 5.83
CA GLU A 308 32.78 -50.50 5.04
C GLU A 308 31.58 -51.44 5.27
N THR A 309 30.83 -51.24 6.36
CA THR A 309 29.79 -52.15 6.83
C THR A 309 28.40 -51.51 6.93
N SER A 310 28.29 -50.18 6.91
CA SER A 310 27.03 -49.43 7.07
C SER A 310 26.99 -48.13 6.28
N PHE A 311 25.77 -47.76 5.89
CA PHE A 311 25.43 -46.44 5.38
C PHE A 311 24.57 -45.74 6.43
N ASP A 312 25.01 -44.58 6.92
CA ASP A 312 24.38 -43.85 8.01
C ASP A 312 24.01 -42.42 7.58
N VAL A 313 22.73 -42.08 7.68
CA VAL A 313 22.22 -40.71 7.48
C VAL A 313 21.79 -40.16 8.84
N VAL A 314 22.37 -39.03 9.23
CA VAL A 314 22.02 -38.29 10.45
C VAL A 314 21.53 -36.91 10.05
N ALA A 315 20.24 -36.65 10.24
CA ALA A 315 19.63 -35.34 10.06
C ALA A 315 19.36 -34.70 11.42
N GLU A 316 19.76 -33.44 11.58
CA GLU A 316 19.44 -32.61 12.72
C GLU A 316 18.45 -31.54 12.28
N VAL A 317 17.23 -31.56 12.81
CA VAL A 317 16.15 -30.65 12.46
C VAL A 317 15.89 -29.70 13.63
N GLN A 318 16.02 -28.40 13.43
CA GLN A 318 15.63 -27.44 14.46
C GLN A 318 14.11 -27.41 14.58
N ARG A 319 13.58 -27.32 15.81
CA ARG A 319 12.15 -27.03 15.97
C ARG A 319 11.90 -25.61 15.48
N SER A 320 10.94 -25.46 14.57
CA SER A 320 10.48 -24.14 14.16
C SER A 320 9.98 -23.42 15.41
N ARG A 321 10.65 -22.31 15.80
CA ARG A 321 10.01 -21.37 16.74
C ARG A 321 8.71 -20.94 16.08
N PRO A 322 7.60 -20.74 16.83
CA PRO A 322 6.42 -20.13 16.25
C PRO A 322 6.88 -18.86 15.56
N ARG A 323 6.73 -18.84 14.23
CA ARG A 323 6.94 -17.65 13.44
C ARG A 323 5.89 -16.67 13.96
N ARG A 324 6.23 -15.91 15.00
CA ARG A 324 5.77 -14.53 15.11
C ARG A 324 6.06 -14.02 13.72
N GLU A 325 5.02 -13.67 12.96
CA GLU A 325 5.13 -13.05 11.66
C GLU A 325 6.19 -11.94 11.76
N SER A 326 7.46 -12.31 11.55
CA SER A 326 8.43 -11.46 10.92
C SER A 326 7.87 -11.40 9.53
N ALA A 327 6.90 -10.49 9.39
CA ALA A 327 6.55 -9.86 8.15
C ALA A 327 7.89 -9.69 7.45
N SER A 328 8.12 -10.51 6.43
CA SER A 328 8.99 -10.13 5.35
C SER A 328 8.69 -8.66 5.13
N ALA A 329 9.70 -7.82 5.20
CA ALA A 329 9.58 -6.42 4.89
C ALA A 329 9.27 -6.23 3.39
N THR A 330 8.32 -6.97 2.83
CA THR A 330 7.30 -6.39 1.97
C THR A 330 6.73 -5.24 2.77
N SER A 331 7.30 -4.07 2.55
CA SER A 331 6.70 -2.81 2.92
C SER A 331 5.30 -2.82 2.32
N ALA A 332 4.32 -3.32 3.08
CA ALA A 332 2.93 -3.13 2.80
C ALA A 332 2.82 -1.62 2.59
N PRO A 333 2.46 -1.14 1.38
CA PRO A 333 2.39 0.29 1.15
C PRO A 333 1.48 0.84 2.22
N LYS A 334 2.06 1.66 3.10
CA LYS A 334 1.43 2.22 4.30
C LYS A 334 -0.06 2.43 4.03
N ARG A 335 -0.90 1.55 4.58
CA ARG A 335 -2.37 1.61 4.50
C ARG A 335 -2.94 2.87 5.19
N THR A 336 -2.07 3.79 5.62
CA THR A 336 -2.40 5.11 6.15
C THR A 336 -2.73 6.14 5.05
N SER A 337 -2.49 5.89 3.77
CA SER A 337 -2.55 6.98 2.78
C SER A 337 -3.95 7.31 2.20
N ARG A 338 -4.87 6.35 2.08
CA ARG A 338 -6.16 6.61 1.38
C ARG A 338 -7.07 7.58 2.14
N TRP A 339 -7.15 7.46 3.46
CA TRP A 339 -7.98 8.35 4.28
C TRP A 339 -7.38 9.75 4.37
N LEU A 340 -6.05 9.87 4.46
CA LEU A 340 -5.36 11.17 4.40
C LEU A 340 -5.64 11.90 3.07
N LEU A 341 -5.78 11.17 1.95
CA LEU A 341 -6.17 11.74 0.65
C LEU A 341 -7.59 12.33 0.62
N VAL A 342 -8.46 12.00 1.56
CA VAL A 342 -9.83 12.55 1.62
C VAL A 342 -9.95 13.54 2.77
N LEU A 343 -9.31 13.26 3.90
CA LEU A 343 -9.46 14.03 5.12
C LEU A 343 -8.80 15.41 5.04
N VAL A 344 -7.65 15.54 4.36
CA VAL A 344 -6.97 16.84 4.17
C VAL A 344 -7.82 17.86 3.41
N PRO A 345 -8.37 17.59 2.20
CA PRO A 345 -9.20 18.56 1.51
C PRO A 345 -10.53 18.82 2.23
N VAL A 346 -11.12 17.80 2.88
CA VAL A 346 -12.35 17.96 3.66
C VAL A 346 -12.11 18.90 4.85
N CYS A 347 -11.02 18.70 5.60
CA CYS A 347 -10.65 19.60 6.69
C CYS A 347 -10.35 21.02 6.18
N ALA A 348 -9.66 21.16 5.04
CA ALA A 348 -9.38 22.48 4.46
C ALA A 348 -10.68 23.22 4.09
N VAL A 349 -11.65 22.55 3.47
CA VAL A 349 -12.97 23.12 3.16
C VAL A 349 -13.75 23.43 4.44
N ALA A 350 -13.71 22.56 5.46
CA ALA A 350 -14.38 22.80 6.73
C ALA A 350 -13.82 24.03 7.45
N VAL A 351 -12.49 24.16 7.53
CA VAL A 351 -11.81 25.33 8.12
C VAL A 351 -12.16 26.60 7.34
N MET A 352 -12.21 26.53 6.00
CA MET A 352 -12.64 27.64 5.15
C MET A 352 -14.08 28.06 5.47
N VAL A 353 -15.03 27.12 5.50
CA VAL A 353 -16.45 27.41 5.76
C VAL A 353 -16.64 28.00 7.16
N VAL A 354 -15.98 27.43 8.18
CA VAL A 354 -16.04 27.95 9.56
C VAL A 354 -15.42 29.34 9.65
N GLY A 355 -14.26 29.56 9.02
CA GLY A 355 -13.61 30.87 8.99
C GLY A 355 -14.47 31.95 8.32
N LEU A 356 -15.08 31.63 7.18
CA LEU A 356 -16.02 32.51 6.47
C LEU A 356 -17.23 32.84 7.34
N TYR A 357 -17.80 31.84 8.01
CA TYR A 357 -18.94 32.04 8.91
C TYR A 357 -18.59 32.93 10.11
N VAL A 358 -17.44 32.70 10.75
CA VAL A 358 -16.97 33.52 11.87
C VAL A 358 -16.73 34.96 11.43
N LEU A 359 -16.12 35.15 10.27
CA LEU A 359 -15.89 36.47 9.69
C LEU A 359 -17.21 37.19 9.36
N GLN A 360 -18.18 36.47 8.82
CA GLN A 360 -19.52 36.99 8.52
C GLN A 360 -20.28 37.34 9.80
N LEU A 361 -20.14 36.54 10.85
CA LEU A 361 -20.71 36.84 12.17
C LEU A 361 -20.07 38.09 12.80
N ALA A 362 -18.74 38.24 12.69
CA ALA A 362 -18.03 39.41 13.19
C ALA A 362 -18.45 40.69 12.46
N THR A 363 -18.53 40.65 11.12
CA THR A 363 -18.99 41.78 10.32
C THR A 363 -20.46 42.12 10.55
N PHE A 364 -21.33 41.10 10.68
CA PHE A 364 -22.72 41.30 11.08
C PHE A 364 -22.82 42.03 12.42
N ARG A 365 -22.08 41.58 13.45
CA ARG A 365 -22.09 42.26 14.76
C ARG A 365 -21.56 43.70 14.72
N ALA A 366 -20.57 43.97 13.87
CA ALA A 366 -19.96 45.30 13.78
C ALA A 366 -20.84 46.31 13.02
N THR A 367 -21.68 45.86 12.09
CA THR A 367 -22.34 46.75 11.11
C THR A 367 -23.86 46.59 10.98
N ALA A 368 -24.45 45.50 11.44
CA ALA A 368 -25.88 45.23 11.21
C ALA A 368 -26.77 46.03 12.18
N LEU A 369 -27.85 46.57 11.63
CA LEU A 369 -28.97 47.13 12.38
C LEU A 369 -30.27 46.49 11.89
N SER A 370 -31.07 45.98 12.82
CA SER A 370 -32.33 45.34 12.47
C SER A 370 -33.39 46.39 12.07
N PRO A 371 -34.27 46.11 11.10
CA PRO A 371 -35.36 47.03 10.73
C PRO A 371 -36.29 47.39 11.90
N SER A 372 -36.52 46.46 12.83
CA SER A 372 -37.36 46.68 14.02
C SER A 372 -36.71 47.64 15.03
N ASP A 373 -35.38 47.60 15.18
CA ASP A 373 -34.66 48.54 16.04
C ASP A 373 -34.59 49.92 15.37
N PHE A 374 -34.39 49.94 14.05
CA PHE A 374 -34.41 51.18 13.26
C PHE A 374 -35.75 51.92 13.36
N GLN A 375 -36.89 51.22 13.24
CA GLN A 375 -38.22 51.84 13.35
C GLN A 375 -38.50 52.49 14.72
N GLN A 376 -37.76 52.11 15.77
CA GLN A 376 -37.89 52.68 17.10
C GLN A 376 -37.07 53.96 17.28
N LEU A 377 -36.13 54.24 16.38
CA LEU A 377 -35.31 55.45 16.42
C LEU A 377 -36.10 56.65 15.91
N LYS A 378 -36.06 57.76 16.65
CA LYS A 378 -36.73 59.01 16.27
C LYS A 378 -35.76 60.19 16.40
N PRO A 379 -35.83 61.18 15.49
CA PRO A 379 -35.07 62.42 15.64
C PRO A 379 -35.34 63.08 17.01
N GLY A 380 -34.29 63.62 17.64
CA GLY A 380 -34.34 64.19 19.00
C GLY A 380 -33.83 63.25 20.10
N MET A 381 -33.57 61.97 19.82
CA MET A 381 -32.92 61.05 20.77
C MET A 381 -31.45 61.41 20.98
N THR A 382 -30.97 61.26 22.21
CA THR A 382 -29.54 61.42 22.53
C THR A 382 -28.73 60.22 22.04
N ARG A 383 -27.44 60.41 21.76
CA ARG A 383 -26.54 59.35 21.30
C ARG A 383 -26.47 58.16 22.25
N THR A 384 -26.62 58.40 23.56
CA THR A 384 -26.68 57.35 24.59
C THR A 384 -27.97 56.52 24.50
N GLU A 385 -29.12 57.14 24.23
CA GLU A 385 -30.39 56.43 24.02
C GLU A 385 -30.40 55.61 22.72
N VAL A 386 -29.71 56.10 21.68
CA VAL A 386 -29.52 55.36 20.43
C VAL A 386 -28.57 54.18 20.64
N ALA A 387 -27.45 54.36 21.38
CA ALA A 387 -26.49 53.30 21.66
C ALA A 387 -27.06 52.12 22.48
N GLN A 388 -28.14 52.34 23.24
CA GLN A 388 -28.87 51.25 23.91
C GLN A 388 -29.61 50.33 22.94
N ARG A 389 -29.95 50.82 21.74
CA ARG A 389 -30.71 50.11 20.70
C ARG A 389 -29.84 49.66 19.55
N VAL A 390 -28.79 50.43 19.24
CA VAL A 390 -27.82 50.16 18.19
C VAL A 390 -26.52 49.70 18.84
N GLN A 391 -26.30 48.38 18.88
CA GLN A 391 -25.08 47.79 19.46
C GLN A 391 -23.90 47.77 18.47
N ALA A 392 -24.18 47.97 17.18
CA ALA A 392 -23.17 48.04 16.13
C ALA A 392 -22.43 49.39 16.15
N GLU A 393 -21.16 49.40 15.77
CA GLU A 393 -20.39 50.66 15.63
C GLU A 393 -20.76 51.43 14.37
N GLY A 394 -21.13 50.71 13.30
CA GLY A 394 -21.44 51.28 11.98
C GLY A 394 -20.19 51.61 11.16
N LEU A 395 -20.41 52.03 9.93
CA LEU A 395 -19.40 52.47 8.96
C LEU A 395 -19.40 54.00 8.87
N ASP A 396 -18.25 54.60 8.61
CA ASP A 396 -18.14 56.06 8.43
C ASP A 396 -18.51 56.51 7.00
N GLN A 397 -18.57 55.58 6.04
CA GLN A 397 -18.97 55.82 4.64
C GLN A 397 -19.96 54.74 4.18
N PRO A 398 -20.86 55.06 3.23
CA PRO A 398 -21.78 54.08 2.67
C PRO A 398 -21.05 53.08 1.77
N LEU A 399 -21.72 51.97 1.46
CA LEU A 399 -21.28 51.08 0.39
C LEU A 399 -21.31 51.83 -0.96
N PRO A 400 -20.37 51.59 -1.88
CA PRO A 400 -20.26 52.34 -3.15
C PRO A 400 -21.48 52.22 -4.09
N VAL A 401 -22.39 51.29 -3.82
CA VAL A 401 -23.56 50.95 -4.64
C VAL A 401 -24.82 51.70 -4.16
N ILE A 402 -24.69 52.55 -3.14
CA ILE A 402 -25.82 53.25 -2.52
C ILE A 402 -26.03 54.62 -3.15
N ASP A 403 -27.29 54.96 -3.46
CA ASP A 403 -27.67 56.28 -3.92
C ASP A 403 -27.83 57.24 -2.72
N GLU A 404 -26.97 58.27 -2.66
CA GLU A 404 -27.06 59.35 -1.67
C GLU A 404 -27.81 60.58 -2.21
N SER A 405 -28.83 60.37 -3.04
CA SER A 405 -29.63 61.44 -3.65
C SER A 405 -30.21 62.47 -2.65
N GLN A 406 -30.30 62.15 -1.36
CA GLN A 406 -30.56 63.12 -0.29
C GLN A 406 -29.28 63.57 0.43
N GLN A 407 -28.98 64.86 0.28
CA GLN A 407 -27.84 65.54 0.91
C GLN A 407 -27.86 65.34 2.43
N PRO A 408 -26.76 64.91 3.06
CA PRO A 408 -26.75 64.59 4.48
C PRO A 408 -27.10 65.84 5.30
N ALA A 409 -27.96 65.67 6.30
CA ALA A 409 -28.20 66.71 7.30
C ALA A 409 -26.85 67.10 7.95
N SER A 410 -26.68 68.38 8.30
CA SER A 410 -25.45 68.89 8.90
C SER A 410 -25.09 68.13 10.18
N GLY A 411 -24.02 67.34 10.20
CA GLY A 411 -23.62 66.53 11.36
C GLY A 411 -22.66 65.38 10.99
N GLN A 412 -22.29 64.57 11.99
CA GLN A 412 -21.53 63.33 11.78
C GLN A 412 -22.49 62.17 11.48
N CYS A 413 -22.39 61.58 10.29
CA CYS A 413 -23.25 60.47 9.88
C CYS A 413 -22.54 59.12 10.01
N ARG A 414 -23.31 58.09 10.38
CA ARG A 414 -22.88 56.69 10.40
C ARG A 414 -23.85 55.81 9.63
N TYR A 415 -23.30 54.79 8.99
CA TYR A 415 -24.00 53.89 8.09
C TYR A 415 -24.04 52.48 8.66
N TYR A 416 -25.20 51.84 8.58
CA TYR A 416 -25.44 50.50 9.12
C TYR A 416 -26.03 49.62 8.03
N ALA A 417 -25.64 48.35 7.98
CA ALA A 417 -26.21 47.40 7.04
C ALA A 417 -27.61 46.99 7.51
N ALA A 418 -28.63 47.12 6.66
CA ALA A 418 -30.00 46.71 6.96
C ALA A 418 -30.09 45.17 6.84
N ARG A 419 -29.95 44.46 7.96
CA ARG A 419 -29.92 42.98 7.99
C ARG A 419 -30.62 42.42 9.22
N THR A 420 -31.33 41.31 9.03
CA THR A 420 -31.97 40.53 10.09
C THR A 420 -31.20 39.27 10.45
N GLY A 421 -30.37 38.76 9.52
CA GLY A 421 -29.57 37.55 9.73
C GLY A 421 -28.14 37.65 9.21
N VAL A 422 -27.27 36.81 9.76
CA VAL A 422 -25.85 36.73 9.41
C VAL A 422 -25.67 36.37 7.93
N LEU A 423 -26.50 35.47 7.39
CA LEU A 423 -26.45 34.98 6.01
C LEU A 423 -27.23 35.83 5.00
N GLU A 424 -27.72 36.99 5.39
CA GLU A 424 -28.51 37.86 4.53
C GLU A 424 -27.59 38.82 3.76
N PHE A 425 -27.69 38.83 2.42
CA PHE A 425 -26.79 39.56 1.51
C PHE A 425 -27.43 40.82 0.90
N GLY A 426 -28.25 41.53 1.69
CA GLY A 426 -28.82 42.81 1.28
C GLY A 426 -27.75 43.90 1.10
N SER A 427 -27.98 44.77 0.12
CA SER A 427 -27.21 46.00 -0.11
C SER A 427 -27.86 47.24 0.52
N GLU A 428 -29.08 47.13 1.07
CA GLU A 428 -29.75 48.24 1.76
C GLU A 428 -28.99 48.67 3.03
N MET A 429 -29.02 49.97 3.31
CA MET A 429 -28.30 50.57 4.45
C MET A 429 -29.18 51.58 5.19
N PHE A 430 -28.99 51.69 6.50
CA PHE A 430 -29.54 52.78 7.31
C PHE A 430 -28.47 53.84 7.57
N ARG A 431 -28.84 55.12 7.44
CA ARG A 431 -27.97 56.27 7.76
C ARG A 431 -28.51 56.99 8.99
N LEU A 432 -27.68 57.15 10.01
CA LEU A 432 -27.99 57.90 11.23
C LEU A 432 -27.04 59.09 11.35
N CYS A 433 -27.55 60.32 11.40
CA CYS A 433 -26.72 61.53 11.53
C CYS A 433 -26.96 62.23 12.87
N PHE A 434 -25.87 62.67 13.49
CA PHE A 434 -25.86 63.30 14.80
C PHE A 434 -25.28 64.72 14.75
N THR A 435 -25.92 65.63 15.49
CA THR A 435 -25.46 67.01 15.70
C THR A 435 -25.55 67.29 17.19
N ASP A 436 -24.45 67.73 17.81
CA ASP A 436 -24.36 67.95 19.27
C ASP A 436 -24.85 66.75 20.12
N ASP A 437 -24.46 65.53 19.72
CA ASP A 437 -24.87 64.24 20.31
C ASP A 437 -26.39 63.95 20.31
N VAL A 438 -27.16 64.64 19.48
CA VAL A 438 -28.59 64.38 19.24
C VAL A 438 -28.81 63.86 17.82
N LEU A 439 -29.63 62.82 17.67
CA LEU A 439 -30.02 62.24 16.40
C LEU A 439 -30.88 63.25 15.61
N THR A 440 -30.39 63.72 14.47
CA THR A 440 -31.08 64.72 13.64
C THR A 440 -31.81 64.10 12.45
N SER A 441 -31.27 63.02 11.87
CA SER A 441 -31.90 62.28 10.78
C SER A 441 -31.61 60.78 10.88
N ALA A 442 -32.58 59.98 10.40
CA ALA A 442 -32.50 58.53 10.32
C ALA A 442 -33.13 58.11 8.99
N ASP A 443 -32.30 57.79 8.01
CA ASP A 443 -32.73 57.54 6.63
C ASP A 443 -32.51 56.08 6.24
N HIS A 444 -33.44 55.54 5.44
CA HIS A 444 -33.25 54.26 4.78
C HIS A 444 -32.73 54.49 3.36
N LEU A 445 -31.54 53.97 3.07
CA LEU A 445 -30.86 54.11 1.79
C LEU A 445 -31.01 52.82 0.98
N TYR A 446 -31.49 52.98 -0.24
CA TYR A 446 -31.64 51.90 -1.21
C TYR A 446 -30.43 51.84 -2.15
N PRO A 447 -30.10 50.65 -2.70
CA PRO A 447 -29.12 50.55 -3.77
C PRO A 447 -29.54 51.40 -4.98
N ALA A 448 -28.55 51.99 -5.66
CA ALA A 448 -28.77 52.70 -6.91
C ALA A 448 -29.41 51.77 -7.97
N PRO A 449 -30.33 52.28 -8.81
CA PRO A 449 -31.10 51.49 -9.77
C PRO A 449 -30.27 50.84 -10.88
#